data_AF-A0AA35XCQ9-F1
#
_entry.id   AF-A0AA35XCQ9-F1
#
_cell.length_a   1.000
_cell.length_b   1.000
_cell.length_c   1.000
_cell.angle_alpha   90.00
_cell.angle_beta   90.00
_cell.angle_gamma   90.00
#
_symmetry.space_group_name_H-M   'P 1'
#
loop_
_entity.id
_entity.type
_entity.pdbx_description
1 polymer ?
#
loop_
_entity_poly.entity_id
_entity_poly.type
_entity_poly.pdbx_seq_one_letter_code
_entity_poly.pdbx_strand_id
1 'polypeptide(L)'
;MSERVQQRRVLTKPCFQDFDKHHNGYVTCSQFRQCLSYLGLAGSDQEMQLMEKRYGDSKGVNYLQFLEHLQPTERLEDKYQTRISQLSTRHTQTTPGAAAVIVKVDAESVLDKIKTKVNKKGKKTIFMSS
;
A
#
# COMPACT_ATOMS: atom_id res chain seq x y z
N MET A 1 -22.86 0.35 -5.37
CA MET A 1 -21.97 -0.53 -4.57
C MET A 1 -21.19 0.20 -3.48
N SER A 2 -20.34 1.19 -3.80
CA SER A 2 -19.28 1.70 -2.89
C SER A 2 -19.74 2.16 -1.49
N GLU A 3 -20.90 2.81 -1.36
CA GLU A 3 -21.37 3.33 -0.07
C GLU A 3 -21.62 2.22 0.97
N ARG A 4 -22.18 1.08 0.54
CA ARG A 4 -22.41 -0.11 1.40
C ARG A 4 -21.10 -0.74 1.88
N VAL A 5 -20.00 -0.54 1.14
CA VAL A 5 -18.65 -1.01 1.50
C VAL A 5 -18.00 -0.05 2.48
N GLN A 6 -18.18 1.28 2.34
CA GLN A 6 -17.56 2.23 3.26
C GLN A 6 -18.19 2.24 4.67
N GLN A 7 -19.49 1.99 4.78
CA GLN A 7 -20.17 1.86 6.09
C GLN A 7 -19.75 0.61 6.88
N ARG A 8 -19.10 -0.37 6.23
CA ARG A 8 -18.65 -1.61 6.86
C ARG A 8 -17.13 -1.73 6.72
N ARG A 9 -16.40 -1.52 7.83
CA ARG A 9 -14.96 -1.86 7.96
C ARG A 9 -14.70 -3.39 7.94
N VAL A 10 -15.47 -4.13 7.14
CA VAL A 10 -15.25 -5.55 6.90
C VAL A 10 -14.03 -5.67 6.01
N LEU A 11 -13.04 -6.42 6.50
CA LEU A 11 -11.88 -6.80 5.70
C LEU A 11 -12.38 -7.72 4.58
N THR A 12 -12.50 -7.18 3.38
CA THR A 12 -12.98 -7.90 2.20
C THR A 12 -11.98 -8.95 1.74
N LYS A 13 -10.68 -8.65 1.84
CA LYS A 13 -9.58 -9.51 1.37
C LYS A 13 -9.48 -10.89 2.05
N PRO A 14 -9.52 -11.02 3.39
CA PRO A 14 -9.44 -12.33 4.06
C PRO A 14 -10.45 -13.37 3.56
N CYS A 15 -11.70 -12.97 3.28
CA CYS A 15 -12.73 -13.90 2.80
C CYS A 15 -12.36 -14.61 1.49
N PHE A 16 -11.58 -13.96 0.61
CA PHE A 16 -11.08 -14.59 -0.61
C PHE A 16 -9.79 -15.39 -0.35
N GLN A 17 -8.95 -14.96 0.60
CA GLN A 17 -7.70 -15.65 0.95
C GLN A 17 -7.92 -17.04 1.55
N ASP A 18 -9.05 -17.29 2.21
CA ASP A 18 -9.45 -18.62 2.69
C ASP A 18 -9.63 -19.64 1.54
N PHE A 19 -9.96 -19.16 0.34
CA PHE A 19 -10.08 -19.98 -0.88
C PHE A 19 -8.79 -19.97 -1.73
N ASP A 20 -8.07 -18.85 -1.75
CA ASP A 20 -6.80 -18.65 -2.48
C ASP A 20 -5.58 -19.20 -1.72
N LYS A 21 -5.54 -20.54 -1.59
CA LYS A 21 -4.48 -21.30 -0.91
C LYS A 21 -3.08 -21.11 -1.50
N HIS A 22 -2.98 -20.67 -2.75
CA HIS A 22 -1.72 -20.45 -3.47
C HIS A 22 -1.32 -18.97 -3.52
N HIS A 23 -2.14 -18.08 -2.94
CA HIS A 23 -1.96 -16.63 -2.94
C HIS A 23 -1.73 -16.04 -4.34
N ASN A 24 -2.40 -16.60 -5.34
CA ASN A 24 -2.26 -16.22 -6.74
C ASN A 24 -3.23 -15.11 -7.18
N GLY A 25 -4.20 -14.74 -6.32
CA GLY A 25 -5.19 -13.70 -6.58
C GLY A 25 -6.48 -14.16 -7.26
N TYR A 26 -6.69 -15.48 -7.42
CA TYR A 26 -7.82 -16.06 -8.13
C TYR A 26 -8.68 -16.98 -7.25
N VAL A 27 -9.99 -16.96 -7.51
CA VAL A 27 -10.98 -17.88 -6.95
C VAL A 27 -11.94 -18.35 -8.04
N THR A 28 -12.67 -19.45 -7.84
CA THR A 28 -13.73 -19.86 -8.78
C THR A 28 -14.92 -18.90 -8.74
N CYS A 29 -15.75 -18.89 -9.79
CA CYS A 29 -16.98 -18.07 -9.84
C CYS A 29 -17.92 -18.35 -8.66
N SER A 30 -18.09 -19.63 -8.27
CA SER A 30 -18.90 -20.01 -7.10
C SER A 30 -18.33 -19.49 -5.79
N GLN A 31 -17.02 -19.59 -5.58
CA GLN A 31 -16.32 -19.02 -4.42
C GLN A 31 -16.43 -17.49 -4.38
N PHE A 32 -16.30 -16.82 -5.54
CA PHE A 32 -16.48 -15.38 -5.66
C PHE A 32 -17.89 -14.94 -5.23
N ARG A 33 -18.94 -15.60 -5.75
CA ARG A 33 -20.33 -15.35 -5.32
C ARG A 33 -20.54 -15.64 -3.83
N GLN A 34 -19.97 -16.72 -3.30
CA GLN A 34 -20.05 -17.06 -1.88
C GLN A 34 -19.41 -15.99 -1.00
N CYS A 35 -18.24 -15.47 -1.37
CA CYS A 35 -17.58 -14.36 -0.70
C CYS A 35 -18.45 -13.09 -0.73
N LEU A 36 -18.99 -12.72 -1.89
CA LEU A 36 -19.87 -11.55 -2.00
C LEU A 36 -21.17 -11.70 -1.18
N SER A 37 -21.74 -12.91 -1.12
CA SER A 37 -22.91 -13.21 -0.29
C SER A 37 -22.59 -13.05 1.20
N TYR A 38 -21.48 -13.64 1.67
CA TYR A 38 -21.01 -13.51 3.06
C TYR A 38 -20.73 -12.06 3.46
N LEU A 39 -20.12 -11.28 2.55
CA LEU A 39 -19.84 -9.84 2.75
C LEU A 39 -21.11 -8.96 2.70
N GLY A 40 -22.27 -9.50 2.29
CA GLY A 40 -23.50 -8.73 2.07
C GLY A 40 -23.45 -7.83 0.82
N LEU A 41 -22.55 -8.15 -0.12
CA LEU A 41 -22.25 -7.41 -1.35
C LEU A 41 -22.79 -8.10 -2.62
N ALA A 42 -23.39 -9.28 -2.50
CA ALA A 42 -24.08 -9.93 -3.60
C ALA A 42 -25.19 -9.02 -4.16
N GLY A 43 -25.23 -8.92 -5.49
CA GLY A 43 -26.29 -8.27 -6.26
C GLY A 43 -27.21 -9.29 -6.92
N SER A 44 -27.96 -8.84 -7.92
CA SER A 44 -28.71 -9.72 -8.84
C SER A 44 -27.78 -10.64 -9.64
N ASP A 45 -28.31 -11.75 -10.16
CA ASP A 45 -27.53 -12.70 -10.97
C ASP A 45 -26.87 -12.06 -12.20
N GLN A 46 -27.53 -11.07 -12.81
CA GLN A 46 -26.98 -10.31 -13.94
C GLN A 46 -25.78 -9.45 -13.53
N GLU A 47 -25.84 -8.77 -12.38
CA GLU A 47 -24.71 -8.02 -11.83
C GLU A 47 -23.55 -8.96 -11.48
N MET A 48 -23.84 -10.12 -10.90
CA MET A 48 -22.81 -11.12 -10.57
C MET A 48 -22.16 -11.70 -11.84
N GLN A 49 -22.94 -12.04 -12.87
CA GLN A 49 -22.41 -12.47 -14.18
C GLN A 49 -21.55 -11.39 -14.83
N LEU A 50 -21.92 -10.12 -14.73
CA LEU A 50 -21.14 -9.01 -15.27
C LEU A 50 -19.79 -8.84 -14.54
N MET A 51 -19.78 -9.03 -13.21
CA MET A 51 -18.53 -9.03 -12.43
C MET A 51 -17.64 -10.22 -12.78
N GLU A 52 -18.21 -11.43 -12.84
CA GLU A 52 -17.50 -12.65 -13.25
C GLU A 52 -16.91 -12.51 -14.65
N LYS A 53 -17.63 -11.91 -15.60
CA LYS A 53 -17.14 -11.63 -16.96
C LYS A 53 -16.06 -10.53 -16.99
N ARG A 54 -16.09 -9.56 -16.09
CA ARG A 54 -15.14 -8.44 -16.03
C ARG A 54 -13.80 -8.83 -15.41
N TYR A 55 -13.82 -9.71 -14.41
CA TYR A 55 -12.63 -10.12 -13.64
C TYR A 55 -12.22 -11.58 -13.89
N GLY A 56 -12.96 -12.32 -14.72
CA GLY A 56 -12.71 -13.72 -15.04
C GLY A 56 -11.73 -13.91 -16.21
N ASP A 57 -10.80 -14.84 -16.04
CA ASP A 57 -9.97 -15.39 -17.11
C ASP A 57 -9.93 -16.94 -17.03
N SER A 58 -9.01 -17.58 -17.75
CA SER A 58 -8.86 -19.05 -17.78
C SER A 58 -8.50 -19.70 -16.43
N LYS A 59 -8.11 -18.92 -15.41
CA LYS A 59 -7.78 -19.38 -14.06
C LYS A 59 -8.93 -19.22 -13.07
N GLY A 60 -9.98 -18.47 -13.42
CA GLY A 60 -11.07 -18.07 -12.54
C GLY A 60 -11.21 -16.56 -12.42
N VAL A 61 -11.78 -16.08 -11.33
CA VAL A 61 -12.04 -14.65 -11.07
C VAL A 61 -10.89 -14.04 -10.28
N ASN A 62 -10.25 -13.01 -10.85
CA ASN A 62 -9.21 -12.21 -10.19
C ASN A 62 -9.83 -11.30 -9.13
N TYR A 63 -9.87 -11.76 -7.88
CA TYR A 63 -10.47 -11.00 -6.78
C TYR A 63 -9.60 -9.81 -6.37
N LEU A 64 -8.28 -9.84 -6.58
CA LEU A 64 -7.39 -8.73 -6.23
C LEU A 64 -7.72 -7.47 -7.04
N GLN A 65 -7.90 -7.62 -8.36
CA GLN A 65 -8.31 -6.51 -9.23
C GLN A 65 -9.74 -6.02 -8.92
N PHE A 66 -10.65 -6.92 -8.55
CA PHE A 66 -11.97 -6.53 -8.05
C PHE A 66 -11.86 -5.68 -6.78
N LEU A 67 -11.03 -6.08 -5.81
CA LEU A 67 -10.83 -5.35 -4.57
C LEU A 67 -10.13 -4.00 -4.77
N GLU A 68 -9.18 -3.91 -5.70
CA GLU A 68 -8.53 -2.64 -6.08
C GLU A 68 -9.54 -1.60 -6.57
N HIS A 69 -10.50 -2.01 -7.43
CA HIS A 69 -11.57 -1.11 -7.87
C HIS A 69 -12.64 -0.85 -6.80
N LEU A 70 -12.92 -1.83 -5.92
CA LEU A 70 -13.94 -1.70 -4.88
C LEU A 70 -13.49 -0.79 -3.73
N GLN A 71 -12.21 -0.91 -3.35
CA GLN A 71 -11.56 -0.17 -2.28
C GLN A 71 -10.17 0.25 -2.75
N PRO A 72 -10.07 1.30 -3.58
CA PRO A 72 -8.78 1.89 -3.96
C PRO A 72 -8.03 2.25 -2.69
N THR A 73 -7.01 1.47 -2.37
CA THR A 73 -6.18 1.73 -1.19
C THR A 73 -5.32 2.92 -1.54
N GLU A 74 -5.59 4.09 -0.93
CA GLU A 74 -4.72 5.25 -1.05
C GLU A 74 -3.29 4.81 -0.71
N ARG A 75 -2.44 4.77 -1.73
CA ARG A 75 -1.10 4.22 -1.61
C ARG A 75 -0.36 5.07 -0.60
N LEU A 76 0.20 4.45 0.45
CA LEU A 76 0.86 5.19 1.54
C LEU A 76 2.01 6.06 1.02
N GLU A 77 2.62 5.65 -0.10
CA GLU A 77 3.62 6.40 -0.86
C GLU A 77 3.07 7.75 -1.38
N ASP A 78 1.84 7.81 -1.90
CA ASP A 78 1.22 9.06 -2.39
C ASP A 78 0.98 10.04 -1.23
N LYS A 79 0.55 9.52 -0.07
CA LYS A 79 0.37 10.31 1.16
C LYS A 79 1.70 10.83 1.70
N TYR A 80 2.73 10.00 1.69
CA TYR A 80 4.08 10.38 2.12
C TYR A 80 4.67 11.44 1.20
N GLN A 81 4.63 11.21 -0.12
CA GLN A 81 5.13 12.16 -1.13
C GLN A 81 4.39 13.50 -1.02
N THR A 82 3.06 13.47 -0.89
CA THR A 82 2.25 14.68 -0.67
C THR A 82 2.64 15.42 0.61
N ARG A 83 2.86 14.70 1.73
CA ARG A 83 3.37 15.28 2.99
C ARG A 83 4.74 15.94 2.81
N ILE A 84 5.69 15.29 2.13
CA ILE A 84 7.03 15.84 1.87
C ILE A 84 6.96 17.10 1.02
N SER A 85 6.15 17.11 -0.04
CA SER A 85 5.92 18.29 -0.89
C SER A 85 5.32 19.46 -0.10
N GLN A 86 4.31 19.21 0.75
CA GLN A 86 3.68 20.24 1.60
C GLN A 86 4.60 20.79 2.70
N LEU A 87 5.56 19.98 3.18
CA LEU A 87 6.58 20.43 4.12
C LEU A 87 7.63 21.31 3.42
N SER A 88 7.98 20.99 2.17
CA SER A 88 8.96 21.74 1.38
C SER A 88 8.49 23.13 0.93
N THR A 89 7.20 23.30 0.62
CA THR A 89 6.65 24.58 0.09
C THR A 89 6.60 25.71 1.12
N ARG A 90 6.79 25.41 2.42
CA ARG A 90 6.78 26.43 3.49
C ARG A 90 8.09 27.22 3.63
N HIS A 91 9.15 26.86 2.89
CA HIS A 91 10.51 27.38 3.10
C HIS A 91 11.13 28.14 1.91
N THR A 92 10.38 28.41 0.83
CA THR A 92 10.88 29.17 -0.33
C THR A 92 10.20 30.53 -0.47
N GLN A 93 10.38 31.40 0.53
CA GLN A 93 10.38 32.83 0.25
C GLN A 93 11.79 33.24 -0.18
N THR A 94 11.90 33.66 -1.45
CA THR A 94 12.90 34.57 -2.08
C THR A 94 13.52 34.02 -3.36
N THR A 95 13.47 34.87 -4.40
CA THR A 95 14.14 34.84 -5.73
C THR A 95 13.72 33.79 -6.79
N PRO A 96 13.40 34.24 -8.02
CA PRO A 96 13.08 33.37 -9.15
C PRO A 96 14.31 33.05 -10.04
N GLY A 97 14.41 31.80 -10.50
CA GLY A 97 15.42 31.37 -11.47
C GLY A 97 15.86 29.92 -11.26
N ALA A 98 16.15 29.22 -12.36
CA ALA A 98 16.57 27.82 -12.41
C ALA A 98 15.58 26.78 -11.83
N ALA A 99 14.73 26.24 -12.72
CA ALA A 99 14.05 24.98 -12.46
C ALA A 99 15.05 23.81 -12.32
N ALA A 100 14.65 22.78 -11.58
CA ALA A 100 15.29 21.47 -11.50
C ALA A 100 16.73 21.40 -10.92
N VAL A 101 16.85 21.52 -9.58
CA VAL A 101 17.90 20.82 -8.82
C VAL A 101 17.25 19.92 -7.77
N ILE A 102 17.05 18.65 -8.12
CA ILE A 102 16.74 17.61 -7.15
C ILE A 102 18.01 17.39 -6.32
N VAL A 103 18.08 17.97 -5.13
CA VAL A 103 19.12 17.62 -4.16
C VAL A 103 18.86 16.20 -3.69
N LYS A 104 19.46 15.22 -4.39
CA LYS A 104 19.68 13.88 -3.83
C LYS A 104 20.50 14.07 -2.56
N VAL A 105 19.86 14.00 -1.40
CA VAL A 105 20.57 13.77 -0.14
C VAL A 105 21.10 12.35 -0.24
N ASP A 106 22.34 12.24 -0.70
CA ASP A 106 22.92 10.96 -1.04
C ASP A 106 23.01 10.07 0.21
N ALA A 107 22.47 8.86 0.10
CA ALA A 107 22.35 7.93 1.22
C ALA A 107 23.72 7.52 1.76
N GLU A 108 24.78 7.52 0.94
CA GLU A 108 26.14 7.25 1.39
C GLU A 108 26.63 8.31 2.37
N SER A 109 26.29 9.60 2.18
CA SER A 109 26.67 10.68 3.11
C SER A 109 26.01 10.52 4.48
N VAL A 110 24.79 9.98 4.52
CA VAL A 110 24.08 9.67 5.78
C VAL A 110 24.69 8.44 6.44
N LEU A 111 24.95 7.38 5.68
CA LEU A 111 25.59 6.16 6.16
C LEU A 111 27.02 6.40 6.69
N ASP A 112 27.80 7.25 6.03
CA ASP A 112 29.15 7.62 6.47
C ASP A 112 29.15 8.37 7.80
N LYS A 113 28.23 9.34 7.97
CA LYS A 113 28.01 10.04 9.25
C LYS A 113 27.62 9.07 10.36
N ILE A 114 26.80 8.06 10.06
CA ILE A 114 26.42 7.02 11.04
C ILE A 114 27.64 6.15 11.39
N LYS A 115 28.36 5.60 10.40
CA LYS A 115 29.59 4.81 10.60
C LYS A 115 30.62 5.56 11.45
N THR A 116 30.88 6.83 11.12
CA THR A 116 31.80 7.71 11.86
C THR A 116 31.36 7.93 13.31
N LYS A 117 30.05 8.05 13.57
CA LYS A 117 29.50 8.30 14.90
C LYS A 117 29.42 7.04 15.76
N VAL A 118 29.30 5.85 15.15
CA VAL A 118 29.42 4.55 15.82
C VAL A 118 30.88 4.31 16.24
N ASN A 119 31.85 4.49 15.32
CA ASN A 119 33.25 4.17 15.60
C ASN A 119 33.88 5.06 16.70
N LYS A 120 33.40 6.30 16.89
CA LYS A 120 33.85 7.20 17.98
C LYS A 120 33.38 6.79 19.38
N LYS A 121 32.40 5.89 19.54
CA LYS A 121 31.91 5.45 20.87
C LYS A 121 32.67 4.23 21.44
N GLY A 122 33.55 3.59 20.68
CA GLY A 122 34.24 2.35 21.08
C GLY A 122 35.55 2.49 21.88
N LYS A 123 35.98 3.70 22.28
CA LYS A 123 37.30 3.93 22.91
C LYS A 123 37.30 4.78 24.20
N LYS A 124 36.23 4.74 25.00
CA LYS A 124 36.23 5.21 26.40
C LYS A 124 35.32 4.33 27.27
N THR A 125 35.93 3.40 28.00
CA THR A 125 35.62 2.91 29.37
C THR A 125 36.39 1.60 29.61
N ILE A 126 37.71 1.74 29.72
CA ILE A 126 38.69 0.81 30.30
C ILE A 126 39.85 1.72 30.76
N PHE A 127 40.33 1.74 32.00
CA PHE A 127 39.91 1.12 33.27
C PHE A 127 40.26 2.14 34.40
N MET A 128 39.59 2.11 35.55
CA MET A 128 40.05 2.78 36.79
C MET A 128 39.65 1.96 38.02
N SER A 129 40.57 1.89 39.00
CA SER A 129 40.43 1.24 40.31
C SER A 129 40.33 -0.31 40.27
N SER A 130 41.03 -1.07 41.11
CA SER A 130 41.90 -0.74 42.27
C SER A 130 43.19 -1.55 42.24
#